data_AF-A0AAV5TX62-F1
#
_entry.id   AF-A0AAV5TX62-F1
#
_cell.length_a   1.000
_cell.length_b   1.000
_cell.length_c   1.000
_cell.angle_alpha   90.00
_cell.angle_beta   90.00
_cell.angle_gamma   90.00
#
_symmetry.space_group_name_H-M   'P 1'
#
loop_
_entity.id
_entity.type
_entity.pdbx_description
1 polymer ?
#
loop_
_entity_poly.entity_id
_entity_poly.type
_entity_poly.pdbx_seq_one_letter_code
_entity_poly.pdbx_strand_id
1 'polypeptide(L)'
;LAHSYACLKMRSILLFVVILPFIHCSCPEGYELVRDGECRGFASKIASTYADVYDRTAEKCAEVQGQPIIIHSEEQQQYWLKKREAYTSAYMVLGMRCNTTTKHAEWMDGSPVDYIPKDGGVDDMTYCYDDCSWYLWHDGHYHSLCSQIDVSADAFCTVQLQQPVASGDGCDGFGDDADDRMCYQVGTIAENWQDAQKTCKFFGGDLASVHNDKENSFIRRMAVSRGQMNGVFLGGIRFGDESDFGWVDSTTWNYANFKLGYPETGKGSCLSLDTSNTAGEWVNSECGSSHAAACVRNPKNHACPGGPWKEGQYITSPGFPFDASFPCDFQFTVAFGKRVEVEVIFLEANSCCDQLVIYDSFNGGNIVANVTGEIQNKVYKTRSSNTMKVSWMPDGGVNVRGMMITYHAV
;
A
#
# COMPACT_ATOMS: atom_id res chain seq x y z
N LEU A 1 -12.85 9.66 3.45
CA LEU A 1 -13.71 8.46 3.54
C LEU A 1 -13.87 7.75 2.20
N ALA A 2 -14.53 8.31 1.18
CA ALA A 2 -14.59 7.67 -0.15
C ALA A 2 -13.21 7.53 -0.86
N HIS A 3 -12.28 8.46 -0.59
CA HIS A 3 -10.96 8.56 -1.22
C HIS A 3 -9.96 7.48 -0.76
N SER A 4 -9.84 7.21 0.55
CA SER A 4 -8.99 6.13 1.09
C SER A 4 -9.51 4.75 0.66
N TYR A 5 -10.83 4.56 0.61
CA TYR A 5 -11.46 3.33 0.13
C TYR A 5 -11.20 3.06 -1.36
N ALA A 6 -10.98 4.09 -2.18
CA ALA A 6 -10.75 3.94 -3.61
C ALA A 6 -9.40 3.25 -3.90
N CYS A 7 -8.35 3.58 -3.14
CA CYS A 7 -7.04 2.92 -3.26
C CYS A 7 -6.97 1.52 -2.69
N LEU A 8 -7.88 1.19 -1.77
CA LEU A 8 -8.06 -0.16 -1.26
C LEU A 8 -8.84 -1.07 -2.23
N LYS A 9 -9.56 -0.50 -3.22
CA LYS A 9 -10.49 -1.22 -4.11
C LYS A 9 -10.08 -1.26 -5.60
N MET A 10 -9.06 -0.50 -6.01
CA MET A 10 -8.69 -0.40 -7.42
C MET A 10 -7.64 -1.44 -7.84
N ARG A 11 -8.16 -2.63 -8.21
CA ARG A 11 -7.74 -3.41 -9.39
C ARG A 11 -8.76 -4.48 -9.84
N SER A 12 -9.92 -4.59 -9.17
CA SER A 12 -10.95 -5.60 -9.51
C SER A 12 -12.35 -5.07 -9.88
N ILE A 13 -12.55 -3.76 -10.09
CA ILE A 13 -13.87 -3.24 -10.50
C ILE A 13 -13.75 -2.34 -11.74
N LEU A 14 -13.84 -2.96 -12.91
CA LEU A 14 -14.32 -2.31 -14.12
C LEU A 14 -15.82 -2.07 -13.95
N LEU A 15 -16.24 -0.81 -13.76
CA LEU A 15 -17.57 -0.22 -13.99
C LEU A 15 -17.86 0.82 -12.89
N PHE A 16 -17.53 2.09 -13.15
CA PHE A 16 -18.45 3.23 -12.99
C PHE A 16 -17.71 4.50 -13.46
N VAL A 17 -18.21 5.11 -14.54
CA VAL A 17 -17.77 6.41 -15.03
C VAL A 17 -18.38 7.47 -14.12
N VAL A 18 -17.56 8.00 -13.21
CA VAL A 18 -17.72 9.34 -12.61
C VAL A 18 -16.34 9.97 -12.70
N ILE A 19 -16.25 11.18 -13.25
CA ILE A 19 -15.02 11.98 -13.33
C ILE A 19 -14.63 12.40 -11.91
N LEU A 20 -14.08 11.47 -11.14
CA LEU A 20 -13.20 11.75 -10.02
C LEU A 20 -11.79 11.94 -10.61
N PRO A 21 -10.95 12.84 -10.05
CA PRO A 21 -9.54 12.86 -10.43
C PRO A 21 -9.00 11.43 -10.26
N PHE A 22 -8.38 10.86 -11.29
CA PHE A 22 -7.76 9.54 -11.27
C PHE A 22 -6.74 9.43 -10.13
N ILE A 23 -7.17 9.05 -8.93
CA ILE A 23 -6.29 8.88 -7.77
C ILE A 23 -5.31 7.75 -8.10
N HIS A 24 -4.02 8.06 -8.12
CA HIS A 24 -2.98 7.07 -8.31
C HIS A 24 -2.75 6.32 -7.00
N CYS A 25 -3.17 5.06 -6.97
CA CYS A 25 -3.06 4.15 -5.83
C CYS A 25 -1.87 3.18 -5.95
N SER A 26 -1.07 3.40 -6.98
CA SER A 26 0.19 2.78 -7.35
C SER A 26 0.93 3.77 -8.26
N CYS A 27 2.23 3.62 -8.43
CA CYS A 27 2.94 4.47 -9.38
C CYS A 27 2.39 4.29 -10.81
N PRO A 28 2.43 5.34 -11.66
CA PRO A 28 2.14 5.18 -13.08
C PRO A 28 3.05 4.11 -13.70
N GLU A 29 2.62 3.52 -14.81
CA GLU A 29 3.42 2.50 -15.48
C GLU A 29 4.80 3.04 -15.88
N GLY A 30 5.86 2.32 -15.49
CA GLY A 30 7.25 2.73 -15.74
C GLY A 30 7.84 3.72 -14.72
N TYR A 31 7.07 4.13 -13.72
CA TYR A 31 7.55 4.96 -12.61
C TYR A 31 8.05 4.08 -11.47
N GLU A 32 9.02 4.61 -10.73
CA GLU A 32 9.61 3.95 -9.57
C GLU A 32 9.11 4.63 -8.29
N LEU A 33 8.58 3.83 -7.36
CA LEU A 33 8.27 4.29 -6.00
C LEU A 33 9.58 4.50 -5.23
N VAL A 34 9.91 5.75 -4.98
CA VAL A 34 11.08 6.14 -4.18
C VAL A 34 10.65 6.50 -2.76
N ARG A 35 11.49 7.24 -2.03
CA ARG A 35 11.19 7.71 -0.67
C ARG A 35 9.92 8.56 -0.62
N ASP A 36 9.27 8.55 0.55
CA ASP A 36 8.14 9.40 0.90
C ASP A 36 6.85 9.18 0.09
N GLY A 37 6.67 7.99 -0.49
CA GLY A 37 5.52 7.71 -1.33
C GLY A 37 5.53 8.49 -2.66
N GLU A 38 6.68 9.05 -3.04
CA GLU A 38 6.84 9.74 -4.31
C GLU A 38 7.21 8.75 -5.40
N CYS A 39 6.52 8.82 -6.53
CA CYS A 39 6.85 8.08 -7.74
C CYS A 39 7.65 8.97 -8.68
N ARG A 40 8.73 8.45 -9.23
CA ARG A 40 9.58 9.17 -10.20
C ARG A 40 9.71 8.38 -11.48
N GLY A 41 9.51 9.04 -12.62
CA GLY A 41 9.55 8.33 -13.90
C GLY A 41 9.74 9.24 -15.10
N PHE A 42 10.15 8.60 -16.20
CA PHE A 42 10.20 9.24 -17.51
C PHE A 42 8.78 9.34 -18.08
N ALA A 43 8.38 10.52 -18.51
CA ALA A 43 7.06 10.75 -19.09
C ALA A 43 7.09 10.79 -20.61
N SER A 44 7.97 11.60 -21.20
CA SER A 44 8.06 11.74 -22.64
C SER A 44 9.31 12.49 -23.11
N LYS A 45 9.58 12.43 -24.41
CA LYS A 45 10.50 13.35 -25.07
C LYS A 45 9.73 14.55 -25.59
N ILE A 46 10.20 15.76 -25.30
CA ILE A 46 9.56 17.01 -25.69
C ILE A 46 10.48 17.73 -26.68
N ALA A 47 9.94 18.08 -27.84
CA ALA A 47 10.59 18.97 -28.79
C ALA A 47 9.86 20.31 -28.79
N SER A 48 10.51 21.37 -28.30
CA SER A 48 9.94 22.72 -28.15
C SER A 48 11.04 23.77 -28.06
N THR A 49 10.70 25.05 -27.97
CA THR A 49 11.67 26.11 -27.61
C THR A 49 12.05 26.04 -26.13
N TYR A 50 13.19 26.61 -25.72
CA TYR A 50 13.52 26.71 -24.29
C TYR A 50 12.50 27.52 -23.47
N ALA A 51 11.86 28.52 -24.07
CA ALA A 51 10.81 29.26 -23.39
C ALA A 51 9.57 28.39 -23.12
N ASP A 52 9.22 27.47 -24.03
CA ASP A 52 7.99 26.67 -23.94
C ASP A 52 8.21 25.27 -23.35
N VAL A 53 9.47 24.80 -23.24
CA VAL A 53 9.76 23.40 -22.86
C VAL A 53 9.30 23.09 -21.43
N TYR A 54 9.35 24.06 -20.52
CA TYR A 54 8.82 23.92 -19.17
C TYR A 54 7.30 23.70 -19.19
N ASP A 55 6.54 24.57 -19.86
CA ASP A 55 5.07 24.48 -19.90
C ASP A 55 4.62 23.14 -20.50
N ARG A 56 5.29 22.69 -21.57
CA ARG A 56 5.00 21.36 -22.14
C ARG A 56 5.36 20.21 -21.21
N THR A 57 6.43 20.35 -20.43
CA THR A 57 6.80 19.35 -19.40
C THR A 57 5.73 19.31 -18.31
N ALA A 58 5.28 20.47 -17.84
CA ALA A 58 4.23 20.58 -16.84
C ALA A 58 2.90 20.00 -17.33
N GLU A 59 2.48 20.30 -18.57
CA GLU A 59 1.31 19.70 -19.21
C GLU A 59 1.41 18.17 -19.26
N LYS A 60 2.59 17.65 -19.63
CA LYS A 60 2.78 16.20 -19.73
C LYS A 60 2.74 15.51 -18.37
N CYS A 61 3.35 16.12 -17.35
CA CYS A 61 3.28 15.59 -15.99
C CYS A 61 1.87 15.67 -15.40
N ALA A 62 1.08 16.69 -15.77
CA ALA A 62 -0.29 16.81 -15.32
C ALA A 62 -1.20 15.65 -15.80
N GLU A 63 -0.89 15.00 -16.93
CA GLU A 63 -1.61 13.80 -17.40
C GLU A 63 -1.57 12.65 -16.41
N VAL A 64 -0.49 12.53 -15.63
CA VAL A 64 -0.31 11.53 -14.57
C VAL A 64 -0.52 12.11 -13.17
N GLN A 65 -1.15 13.29 -13.07
CA GLN A 65 -1.31 14.05 -11.82
C GLN A 65 0.02 14.31 -11.10
N GLY A 66 1.09 14.37 -11.88
CA GLY A 66 2.42 14.68 -11.40
C GLY A 66 2.81 16.11 -11.70
N GLN A 67 4.07 16.36 -11.42
CA GLN A 67 4.73 17.64 -11.65
C GLN A 67 6.16 17.37 -12.13
N PRO A 68 6.79 18.28 -12.90
CA PRO A 68 8.22 18.24 -13.18
C PRO A 68 9.10 18.04 -11.93
N ILE A 69 10.40 17.81 -12.16
CA ILE A 69 11.37 17.50 -11.12
C ILE A 69 11.46 18.62 -10.07
N ILE A 70 11.27 18.27 -8.79
CA ILE A 70 11.53 19.14 -7.63
C ILE A 70 12.65 18.51 -6.79
N ILE A 71 13.56 19.34 -6.26
CA ILE A 71 14.72 18.88 -5.50
C ILE A 71 14.91 19.74 -4.24
N HIS A 72 14.78 19.10 -3.08
CA HIS A 72 14.93 19.69 -1.74
C HIS A 72 16.11 19.11 -0.95
N SER A 73 16.82 18.11 -1.49
CA SER A 73 17.92 17.48 -0.78
C SER A 73 18.98 16.87 -1.70
N GLU A 74 20.15 16.64 -1.11
CA GLU A 74 21.27 15.94 -1.78
C GLU A 74 20.88 14.54 -2.24
N GLU A 75 20.06 13.83 -1.45
CA GLU A 75 19.58 12.49 -1.82
C GLU A 75 18.75 12.53 -3.12
N GLN A 76 17.84 13.50 -3.23
CA GLN A 76 17.01 13.69 -4.42
C GLN A 76 17.87 14.08 -5.62
N GLN A 77 18.86 14.95 -5.42
CA GLN A 77 19.85 15.31 -6.45
C GLN A 77 20.58 14.07 -6.98
N GLN A 78 21.16 13.26 -6.09
CA GLN A 78 21.93 12.07 -6.47
C GLN A 78 21.07 11.03 -7.23
N TYR A 79 19.78 10.89 -6.86
CA TYR A 79 18.84 10.06 -7.62
C TYR A 79 18.71 10.53 -9.07
N TRP A 80 18.46 11.81 -9.30
CA TRP A 80 18.26 12.35 -10.65
C TRP A 80 19.55 12.35 -11.48
N LEU A 81 20.70 12.58 -10.85
CA LEU A 81 22.01 12.43 -11.50
C LEU A 81 22.22 11.00 -12.02
N LYS A 82 21.92 10.00 -11.20
CA LYS A 82 22.01 8.58 -11.59
C LYS A 82 21.02 8.24 -12.71
N LYS A 83 19.78 8.74 -12.65
CA LYS A 83 18.81 8.52 -13.74
C LYS A 83 19.33 9.15 -15.03
N ARG A 84 19.79 10.40 -15.01
CA ARG A 84 20.35 11.09 -16.18
C ARG A 84 21.45 10.27 -16.88
N GLU A 85 22.35 9.61 -16.15
CA GLU A 85 23.41 8.78 -16.76
C GLU A 85 22.86 7.68 -17.70
N ALA A 86 21.65 7.19 -17.43
CA ALA A 86 20.97 6.20 -18.26
C ALA A 86 20.29 6.81 -19.51
N TYR A 87 20.05 8.13 -19.53
CA TYR A 87 19.40 8.86 -20.61
C TYR A 87 20.40 9.82 -21.25
N THR A 88 21.08 9.36 -22.30
CA THR A 88 22.23 10.05 -22.93
C THR A 88 21.85 11.22 -23.83
N SER A 89 20.57 11.56 -23.93
CA SER A 89 20.06 12.55 -24.88
C SER A 89 19.19 13.61 -24.22
N ALA A 90 19.85 14.71 -23.88
CA ALA A 90 19.27 16.04 -23.68
C ALA A 90 18.70 16.39 -22.29
N TYR A 91 18.58 17.70 -22.11
CA TYR A 91 18.22 18.48 -20.93
C TYR A 91 17.10 17.81 -20.11
N MET A 92 17.36 17.59 -18.82
CA MET A 92 16.32 17.20 -17.87
C MET A 92 15.69 18.45 -17.29
N VAL A 93 14.45 18.73 -17.67
CA VAL A 93 13.74 19.94 -17.25
C VAL A 93 13.42 19.89 -15.76
N LEU A 94 13.81 20.95 -15.04
CA LEU A 94 13.48 21.15 -13.63
C LEU A 94 12.15 21.90 -13.50
N GLY A 95 11.39 21.58 -12.46
CA GLY A 95 10.13 22.22 -12.11
C GLY A 95 10.27 23.61 -11.50
N MET A 96 11.33 24.34 -11.84
CA MET A 96 11.53 25.71 -11.37
C MET A 96 10.76 26.66 -12.26
N ARG A 97 10.19 27.72 -11.67
CA ARG A 97 9.54 28.82 -12.38
C ARG A 97 9.99 30.16 -11.80
N CYS A 98 9.82 31.21 -12.59
CA CYS A 98 10.04 32.56 -12.10
C CYS A 98 8.79 33.08 -11.37
N ASN A 99 8.94 33.50 -10.10
CA ASN A 99 7.88 34.22 -9.42
C ASN A 99 7.78 35.65 -10.00
N THR A 100 6.66 35.98 -10.63
CA THR A 100 6.49 37.26 -11.34
C THR A 100 6.52 38.48 -10.42
N THR A 101 6.25 38.30 -9.13
CA THR A 101 6.21 39.38 -8.12
C THR A 101 7.57 39.61 -7.48
N THR A 102 8.24 38.56 -7.02
CA THR A 102 9.54 38.67 -6.34
C THR A 102 10.73 38.65 -7.29
N LYS A 103 10.52 38.20 -8.54
CA LYS A 103 11.55 37.91 -9.53
C LYS A 103 12.60 36.91 -9.05
N HIS A 104 12.24 36.06 -8.09
CA HIS A 104 13.07 34.94 -7.62
C HIS A 104 12.57 33.62 -8.18
N ALA A 105 13.49 32.68 -8.39
CA ALA A 105 13.12 31.32 -8.75
C ALA A 105 12.45 30.62 -7.56
N GLU A 106 11.39 29.88 -7.84
CA GLU A 106 10.70 29.00 -6.91
C GLU A 106 10.36 27.68 -7.60
N TRP A 107 10.12 26.62 -6.83
CA TRP A 107 9.56 25.40 -7.38
C TRP A 107 8.09 25.60 -7.74
N MET A 108 7.62 24.82 -8.70
CA MET A 108 6.26 24.94 -9.24
C MET A 108 5.14 24.68 -8.23
N ASP A 109 5.42 23.94 -7.16
CA ASP A 109 4.54 23.74 -6.01
C ASP A 109 4.47 24.97 -5.08
N GLY A 110 5.27 26.01 -5.36
CA GLY A 110 5.39 27.25 -4.60
C GLY A 110 6.40 27.19 -3.46
N SER A 111 7.12 26.07 -3.29
CA SER A 111 8.18 25.95 -2.30
C SER A 111 9.43 26.75 -2.74
N PRO A 112 10.22 27.26 -1.78
CA PRO A 112 11.45 27.95 -2.10
C PRO A 112 12.48 26.96 -2.64
N VAL A 113 13.39 27.45 -3.49
CA VAL A 113 14.56 26.64 -3.90
C VAL A 113 15.59 26.65 -2.76
N ASP A 114 15.43 25.70 -1.86
CA ASP A 114 16.16 25.53 -0.61
C ASP A 114 17.38 24.59 -0.72
N TYR A 115 17.44 23.81 -1.80
CA TYR A 115 18.58 22.98 -2.14
C TYR A 115 19.18 23.37 -3.50
N ILE A 116 20.51 23.51 -3.51
CA ILE A 116 21.31 23.83 -4.69
C ILE A 116 22.60 23.00 -4.59
N PRO A 117 23.02 22.29 -5.66
CA PRO A 117 24.28 21.54 -5.67
C PRO A 117 25.49 22.44 -5.36
N LYS A 118 26.42 21.94 -4.56
CA LYS A 118 27.68 22.65 -4.27
C LYS A 118 28.47 22.86 -5.56
N ASP A 119 29.06 24.05 -5.72
CA ASP A 119 29.95 24.42 -6.82
C ASP A 119 29.32 24.51 -8.23
N GLY A 120 27.99 24.46 -8.35
CA GLY A 120 27.30 24.79 -9.61
C GLY A 120 25.78 24.87 -9.48
N GLY A 121 25.31 25.64 -8.51
CA GLY A 121 24.06 26.36 -8.69
C GLY A 121 24.24 27.48 -9.70
N VAL A 122 23.17 27.90 -10.36
CA VAL A 122 23.19 29.15 -11.13
C VAL A 122 23.67 30.26 -10.17
N ASP A 123 24.76 30.96 -10.51
CA ASP A 123 25.30 32.09 -9.72
C ASP A 123 24.25 33.22 -9.48
N ASP A 124 23.10 33.14 -10.15
CA ASP A 124 22.00 34.07 -10.07
C ASP A 124 20.62 33.37 -10.04
N MET A 125 20.33 32.61 -8.98
CA MET A 125 18.93 32.29 -8.63
C MET A 125 18.19 33.48 -7.99
N THR A 126 18.88 34.62 -7.87
CA THR A 126 18.41 35.84 -7.20
C THR A 126 17.61 36.75 -8.15
N TYR A 127 17.70 36.57 -9.47
CA TYR A 127 16.84 37.28 -10.41
C TYR A 127 16.53 36.44 -11.66
N CYS A 128 15.24 36.18 -11.92
CA CYS A 128 14.78 35.39 -13.06
C CYS A 128 13.87 36.17 -14.01
N TYR A 129 13.69 35.63 -15.23
CA TYR A 129 12.75 36.13 -16.23
C TYR A 129 11.68 35.08 -16.54
N ASP A 130 10.54 35.55 -17.05
CA ASP A 130 9.32 34.73 -17.22
C ASP A 130 9.44 33.76 -18.43
N ASP A 131 10.46 33.90 -19.28
CA ASP A 131 10.74 33.07 -20.46
C ASP A 131 11.94 32.11 -20.27
N CYS A 132 12.39 31.93 -19.03
CA CYS A 132 13.49 31.04 -18.68
C CYS A 132 12.99 29.64 -18.28
N SER A 133 13.69 28.61 -18.75
CA SER A 133 13.54 27.24 -18.23
C SER A 133 14.83 26.79 -17.55
N TRP A 134 14.70 26.01 -16.49
CA TRP A 134 15.82 25.42 -15.76
C TRP A 134 15.96 23.93 -16.08
N TYR A 135 17.19 23.45 -16.08
CA TYR A 135 17.49 22.05 -16.35
C TYR A 135 18.68 21.55 -15.54
N LEU A 136 18.64 20.25 -15.23
CA LEU A 136 19.78 19.52 -14.69
C LEU A 136 20.71 19.11 -15.84
N TRP A 137 21.92 19.65 -15.84
CA TRP A 137 22.89 19.43 -16.91
C TRP A 137 23.82 18.25 -16.63
N HIS A 138 24.62 17.84 -17.61
CA HIS A 138 25.47 16.63 -17.53
C HIS A 138 26.61 16.76 -16.50
N ASP A 139 26.99 17.97 -16.14
CA ASP A 139 27.96 18.29 -15.09
C ASP A 139 27.37 18.12 -13.67
N GLY A 140 26.06 17.88 -13.58
CA GLY A 140 25.34 17.69 -12.33
C GLY A 140 24.86 18.98 -11.68
N HIS A 141 24.88 20.08 -12.43
CA HIS A 141 24.53 21.41 -11.98
C HIS A 141 23.22 21.89 -12.58
N TYR A 142 22.64 22.90 -11.95
CA TYR A 142 21.44 23.55 -12.46
C TYR A 142 21.84 24.67 -13.41
N HIS A 143 21.22 24.69 -14.58
CA HIS A 143 21.44 25.71 -15.60
C HIS A 143 20.10 26.29 -16.02
N SER A 144 20.11 27.53 -16.49
CA SER A 144 18.92 28.23 -16.99
C SER A 144 19.17 28.81 -18.37
N LEU A 145 18.17 28.76 -19.24
CA LEU A 145 18.24 29.43 -20.53
C LEU A 145 16.90 30.09 -20.87
N CYS A 146 16.97 31.33 -21.34
CA CYS A 146 15.82 32.16 -21.70
C CYS A 146 15.97 32.51 -23.19
N SER A 147 15.49 31.60 -24.05
CA SER A 147 15.70 31.69 -25.50
C SER A 147 14.60 30.98 -26.27
N GLN A 148 14.39 31.39 -27.52
CA GLN A 148 13.43 30.78 -28.44
C GLN A 148 14.06 29.69 -29.32
N ILE A 149 15.25 29.21 -28.95
CA ILE A 149 15.94 28.14 -29.68
C ILE A 149 15.24 26.81 -29.42
N ASP A 150 15.04 26.03 -30.49
CA ASP A 150 14.49 24.67 -30.39
C ASP A 150 15.42 23.74 -29.62
N VAL A 151 14.83 22.99 -28.71
CA VAL A 151 15.47 22.00 -27.86
C VAL A 151 14.64 20.71 -27.85
N SER A 152 15.35 19.58 -27.78
CA SER A 152 14.75 18.30 -27.42
C SER A 152 15.10 18.07 -25.96
N ALA A 153 14.12 17.77 -25.11
CA ALA A 153 14.32 17.57 -23.68
C ALA A 153 13.60 16.30 -23.22
N ASP A 154 14.18 15.61 -22.24
CA ASP A 154 13.55 14.46 -21.61
C ASP A 154 12.73 14.95 -20.41
N ALA A 155 11.41 14.78 -20.49
CA ALA A 155 10.49 15.14 -19.42
C ALA A 155 10.38 14.00 -18.41
N PHE A 156 10.78 14.29 -17.18
CA PHE A 156 10.57 13.42 -16.04
C PHE A 156 9.60 14.07 -15.08
N CYS A 157 8.78 13.23 -14.45
CA CYS A 157 7.75 13.68 -13.53
C CYS A 157 7.92 13.01 -12.17
N THR A 158 7.57 13.76 -11.14
CA THR A 158 7.31 13.30 -9.79
C THR A 158 5.79 13.20 -9.61
N VAL A 159 5.31 12.12 -9.00
CA VAL A 159 3.88 11.93 -8.67
C VAL A 159 3.82 11.54 -7.21
N GLN A 160 3.16 12.34 -6.39
CA GLN A 160 2.95 11.99 -4.99
C GLN A 160 1.83 10.95 -4.89
N LEU A 161 2.11 9.75 -4.41
CA LEU A 161 1.05 8.80 -4.11
C LEU A 161 0.19 9.33 -2.97
N GLN A 162 -1.11 9.22 -3.14
CA GLN A 162 -2.03 9.50 -2.07
C GLN A 162 -2.03 8.33 -1.09
N GLN A 163 -1.17 8.43 -0.08
CA GLN A 163 -1.06 7.43 0.96
C GLN A 163 -2.34 7.37 1.81
N PRO A 164 -2.73 6.18 2.32
CA PRO A 164 -3.82 6.08 3.27
C PRO A 164 -3.50 6.95 4.50
N VAL A 165 -4.25 8.03 4.69
CA VAL A 165 -4.10 8.89 5.87
C VAL A 165 -4.97 8.32 6.98
N ALA A 166 -4.36 8.03 8.13
CA ALA A 166 -5.09 7.67 9.33
C ALA A 166 -5.99 8.84 9.75
N SER A 167 -7.26 8.58 10.05
CA SER A 167 -8.18 9.55 10.59
C SER A 167 -7.83 9.87 12.04
N GLY A 168 -8.11 11.11 12.44
CA GLY A 168 -7.89 11.56 13.82
C GLY A 168 -8.78 10.85 14.86
N ASP A 169 -9.84 10.16 14.43
CA ASP A 169 -10.68 9.34 15.32
C ASP A 169 -10.08 7.95 15.61
N GLY A 170 -9.00 7.57 14.91
CA GLY A 170 -8.33 6.30 15.06
C GLY A 170 -8.99 5.12 14.37
N CYS A 171 -10.15 5.25 13.71
CA CYS A 171 -10.83 4.14 13.05
C CYS A 171 -10.87 4.22 11.52
N ASP A 172 -10.28 5.21 10.87
CA ASP A 172 -10.13 5.37 9.42
C ASP A 172 -11.43 5.10 8.61
N GLY A 173 -12.58 5.45 9.20
CA GLY A 173 -13.91 5.22 8.60
C GLY A 173 -14.56 3.87 8.93
N PHE A 174 -13.92 3.04 9.74
CA PHE A 174 -14.55 1.94 10.46
C PHE A 174 -15.41 2.52 11.60
N GLY A 175 -16.39 1.75 12.06
CA GLY A 175 -17.16 2.08 13.25
C GLY A 175 -16.39 1.67 14.52
N ASP A 176 -16.35 2.57 15.49
CA ASP A 176 -15.92 2.30 16.86
C ASP A 176 -17.17 1.94 17.70
N ASP A 177 -17.12 0.83 18.43
CA ASP A 177 -18.20 0.45 19.35
C ASP A 177 -18.09 1.16 20.72
N ALA A 178 -17.01 1.90 20.93
CA ALA A 178 -16.60 2.69 22.09
C ALA A 178 -16.25 1.90 23.36
N ASP A 179 -16.27 0.56 23.32
CA ASP A 179 -16.08 -0.28 24.50
C ASP A 179 -14.66 -0.87 24.58
N ASP A 180 -14.10 -1.36 23.46
CA ASP A 180 -12.83 -2.10 23.45
C ASP A 180 -11.70 -1.45 22.63
N ARG A 181 -12.00 -0.31 21.96
CA ARG A 181 -11.12 0.42 21.02
C ARG A 181 -10.79 -0.37 19.75
N MET A 182 -11.59 -1.38 19.43
CA MET A 182 -11.52 -2.08 18.16
C MET A 182 -12.41 -1.37 17.15
N CYS A 183 -11.95 -1.38 15.91
CA CYS A 183 -12.66 -0.74 14.81
C CYS A 183 -13.24 -1.81 13.89
N TYR A 184 -14.53 -1.69 13.58
CA TYR A 184 -15.29 -2.69 12.84
C TYR A 184 -15.85 -2.14 11.54
N GLN A 185 -15.95 -2.99 10.52
CA GLN A 185 -16.56 -2.62 9.25
C GLN A 185 -17.16 -3.83 8.55
N VAL A 186 -18.38 -3.69 8.02
CA VAL A 186 -18.98 -4.68 7.12
C VAL A 186 -18.77 -4.27 5.66
N GLY A 187 -17.93 -4.98 4.94
CA GLY A 187 -17.63 -4.75 3.53
C GLY A 187 -18.72 -5.21 2.57
N THR A 188 -18.37 -5.32 1.30
CA THR A 188 -19.21 -5.92 0.26
C THR A 188 -19.15 -7.45 0.31
N ILE A 189 -19.99 -8.10 -0.50
CA ILE A 189 -19.98 -9.55 -0.71
C ILE A 189 -18.60 -9.97 -1.24
N ALA A 190 -18.01 -10.96 -0.58
CA ALA A 190 -16.83 -11.70 -1.02
C ALA A 190 -17.28 -13.02 -1.66
N GLU A 191 -16.49 -13.53 -2.62
CA GLU A 191 -16.83 -14.77 -3.34
C GLU A 191 -16.75 -16.01 -2.43
N ASN A 192 -15.78 -16.01 -1.51
CA ASN A 192 -15.53 -17.06 -0.52
C ASN A 192 -14.93 -16.44 0.76
N TRP A 193 -14.78 -17.26 1.81
CA TRP A 193 -14.28 -16.83 3.11
C TRP A 193 -12.80 -16.39 3.05
N GLN A 194 -11.97 -17.04 2.25
CA GLN A 194 -10.57 -16.63 2.06
C GLN A 194 -10.47 -15.24 1.44
N ASP A 195 -11.28 -14.93 0.43
CA ASP A 195 -11.34 -13.58 -0.17
C ASP A 195 -11.86 -12.54 0.81
N ALA A 196 -12.78 -12.92 1.70
CA ALA A 196 -13.25 -12.07 2.79
C ALA A 196 -12.11 -11.75 3.77
N GLN A 197 -11.32 -12.75 4.17
CA GLN A 197 -10.13 -12.57 5.01
C GLN A 197 -9.05 -11.73 4.32
N LYS A 198 -8.80 -11.98 3.03
CA LYS A 198 -7.87 -11.20 2.21
C LYS A 198 -8.28 -9.72 2.19
N THR A 199 -9.57 -9.47 2.02
CA THR A 199 -10.15 -8.12 2.03
C THR A 199 -9.93 -7.43 3.37
N CYS A 200 -10.22 -8.09 4.49
CA CYS A 200 -10.01 -7.52 5.82
C CYS A 200 -8.53 -7.25 6.12
N LYS A 201 -7.63 -8.13 5.68
CA LYS A 201 -6.19 -7.93 5.75
C LYS A 201 -5.72 -6.73 4.94
N PHE A 202 -6.31 -6.51 3.76
CA PHE A 202 -6.03 -5.32 2.96
C PHE A 202 -6.41 -4.03 3.69
N PHE A 203 -7.41 -4.07 4.57
CA PHE A 203 -7.78 -2.96 5.44
C PHE A 203 -6.96 -2.87 6.75
N GLY A 204 -5.91 -3.66 6.92
CA GLY A 204 -5.09 -3.68 8.14
C GLY A 204 -5.75 -4.39 9.31
N GLY A 205 -6.63 -5.35 9.04
CA GLY A 205 -7.36 -6.10 10.05
C GLY A 205 -7.49 -7.59 9.74
N ASP A 206 -8.46 -8.22 10.39
CA ASP A 206 -8.85 -9.61 10.22
C ASP A 206 -10.36 -9.68 10.04
N LEU A 207 -10.88 -10.80 9.53
CA LEU A 207 -12.30 -11.10 9.72
C LEU A 207 -12.63 -11.06 11.22
N ALA A 208 -13.79 -10.49 11.54
CA ALA A 208 -14.14 -10.11 12.89
C ALA A 208 -14.19 -11.32 13.83
N SER A 209 -13.41 -11.24 14.91
CA SER A 209 -13.67 -11.92 16.16
C SER A 209 -14.79 -11.22 16.94
N VAL A 210 -15.47 -11.97 17.79
CA VAL A 210 -16.59 -11.46 18.61
C VAL A 210 -16.47 -11.99 20.03
N HIS A 211 -16.32 -11.09 20.99
CA HIS A 211 -16.02 -11.40 22.39
C HIS A 211 -17.13 -11.04 23.38
N ASN A 212 -18.19 -10.38 22.92
CA ASN A 212 -19.39 -10.12 23.72
C ASN A 212 -20.62 -9.83 22.83
N ASP A 213 -21.77 -9.65 23.49
CA ASP A 213 -23.06 -9.40 22.86
C ASP A 213 -23.16 -8.02 22.19
N LYS A 214 -22.42 -7.03 22.69
CA LYS A 214 -22.41 -5.67 22.13
C LYS A 214 -21.69 -5.64 20.78
N GLU A 215 -20.50 -6.25 20.69
CA GLU A 215 -19.74 -6.42 19.45
C GLU A 215 -20.59 -7.14 18.39
N ASN A 216 -21.21 -8.27 18.76
CA ASN A 216 -22.10 -9.03 17.89
C ASN A 216 -23.24 -8.15 17.34
N SER A 217 -23.91 -7.44 18.26
CA SER A 217 -25.01 -6.55 17.91
C SER A 217 -24.56 -5.38 17.03
N PHE A 218 -23.36 -4.86 17.26
CA PHE A 218 -22.77 -3.78 16.48
C PHE A 218 -22.51 -4.21 15.03
N ILE A 219 -21.84 -5.34 14.83
CA ILE A 219 -21.58 -5.93 13.51
C ILE A 219 -22.89 -6.17 12.76
N ARG A 220 -23.88 -6.78 13.43
CA ARG A 220 -25.21 -7.00 12.85
C ARG A 220 -25.87 -5.69 12.41
N ARG A 221 -25.88 -4.65 13.25
CA ARG A 221 -26.48 -3.34 12.91
C ARG A 221 -25.80 -2.73 11.70
N MET A 222 -24.47 -2.76 11.62
CA MET A 222 -23.73 -2.28 10.46
C MET A 222 -24.11 -3.04 9.18
N ALA A 223 -24.18 -4.36 9.25
CA ALA A 223 -24.56 -5.19 8.11
C ALA A 223 -25.95 -4.84 7.56
N VAL A 224 -26.95 -4.78 8.45
CA VAL A 224 -28.33 -4.43 8.09
C VAL A 224 -28.41 -3.01 7.51
N SER A 225 -27.71 -2.03 8.11
CA SER A 225 -27.69 -0.66 7.60
C SER A 225 -27.09 -0.53 6.19
N ARG A 226 -26.24 -1.49 5.80
CA ARG A 226 -25.61 -1.58 4.47
C ARG A 226 -26.35 -2.53 3.53
N GLY A 227 -27.55 -2.99 3.91
CA GLY A 227 -28.38 -3.90 3.12
C GLY A 227 -27.80 -5.30 2.96
N GLN A 228 -26.80 -5.69 3.77
CA GLN A 228 -26.22 -7.03 3.74
C GLN A 228 -27.12 -8.00 4.50
N MET A 229 -28.11 -8.57 3.80
CA MET A 229 -29.15 -9.42 4.38
C MET A 229 -28.90 -10.92 4.20
N ASN A 230 -27.90 -11.32 3.40
CA ASN A 230 -27.62 -12.71 3.05
C ASN A 230 -26.51 -13.34 3.91
N GLY A 231 -26.28 -12.83 5.11
CA GLY A 231 -25.23 -13.30 6.01
C GLY A 231 -23.88 -12.59 5.80
N VAL A 232 -23.08 -12.60 6.87
CA VAL A 232 -21.79 -11.93 6.94
C VAL A 232 -20.75 -12.88 7.51
N PHE A 233 -19.64 -13.09 6.80
CA PHE A 233 -18.51 -13.86 7.31
C PHE A 233 -17.90 -13.23 8.54
N LEU A 234 -17.60 -14.09 9.52
CA LEU A 234 -16.81 -13.80 10.70
C LEU A 234 -15.48 -14.56 10.65
N GLY A 235 -14.55 -14.20 11.53
CA GLY A 235 -13.21 -14.78 11.58
C GLY A 235 -13.15 -16.19 12.17
N GLY A 236 -14.29 -16.80 12.48
CA GLY A 236 -14.36 -18.12 13.10
C GLY A 236 -14.18 -19.22 12.07
N ILE A 237 -13.26 -20.15 12.34
CA ILE A 237 -13.08 -21.36 11.55
C ILE A 237 -13.12 -22.59 12.47
N ARG A 238 -13.80 -23.64 12.02
CA ARG A 238 -13.90 -24.91 12.73
C ARG A 238 -12.61 -25.72 12.59
N PHE A 239 -12.11 -26.28 13.69
CA PHE A 239 -10.94 -27.16 13.67
C PHE A 239 -11.36 -28.63 13.88
N GLY A 240 -11.04 -29.49 12.91
CA GLY A 240 -11.34 -30.93 13.00
C GLY A 240 -12.83 -31.27 12.92
N ASP A 241 -13.17 -32.49 13.35
CA ASP A 241 -14.54 -33.04 13.30
C ASP A 241 -15.42 -32.59 14.49
N GLU A 242 -14.83 -31.98 15.51
CA GLU A 242 -15.52 -31.50 16.72
C GLU A 242 -16.18 -30.13 16.49
N SER A 243 -17.12 -29.73 17.36
CA SER A 243 -17.86 -28.46 17.28
C SER A 243 -17.02 -27.22 17.64
N ASP A 244 -15.69 -27.34 17.66
CA ASP A 244 -14.79 -26.33 18.21
C ASP A 244 -14.32 -25.35 17.14
N PHE A 245 -14.56 -24.07 17.41
CA PHE A 245 -14.16 -22.95 16.57
C PHE A 245 -13.02 -22.17 17.23
N GLY A 246 -12.21 -21.51 16.41
CA GLY A 246 -11.31 -20.46 16.88
C GLY A 246 -11.20 -19.32 15.89
N TRP A 247 -10.78 -18.16 16.40
CA TRP A 247 -10.64 -16.94 15.62
C TRP A 247 -9.33 -16.90 14.83
N VAL A 248 -9.37 -16.34 13.63
CA VAL A 248 -8.18 -16.13 12.76
C VAL A 248 -7.12 -15.22 13.35
N ASP A 249 -7.54 -14.25 14.17
CA ASP A 249 -6.66 -13.34 14.88
C ASP A 249 -6.02 -13.97 16.14
N SER A 250 -6.32 -15.26 16.39
CA SER A 250 -5.83 -16.05 17.52
C SER A 250 -6.27 -15.54 18.90
N THR A 251 -7.27 -14.67 18.96
CA THR A 251 -7.91 -14.28 20.22
C THR A 251 -8.69 -15.45 20.84
N THR A 252 -8.99 -15.35 22.13
CA THR A 252 -9.67 -16.42 22.87
C THR A 252 -11.12 -16.59 22.42
N TRP A 253 -11.56 -17.83 22.23
CA TRP A 253 -12.97 -18.18 22.00
C TRP A 253 -13.76 -18.14 23.32
N ASN A 254 -14.19 -16.94 23.73
CA ASN A 254 -14.82 -16.67 25.03
C ASN A 254 -16.30 -16.26 24.95
N TYR A 255 -16.85 -16.12 23.74
CA TYR A 255 -18.24 -15.77 23.50
C TYR A 255 -18.77 -16.60 22.32
N ALA A 256 -20.04 -17.00 22.42
CA ALA A 256 -20.70 -17.77 21.39
C ALA A 256 -22.17 -17.36 21.28
N ASN A 257 -22.63 -17.09 20.06
CA ASN A 257 -24.02 -16.74 19.77
C ASN A 257 -24.61 -17.64 18.68
N PHE A 258 -24.35 -18.95 18.74
CA PHE A 258 -24.85 -19.89 17.74
C PHE A 258 -26.38 -19.93 17.70
N LYS A 259 -26.91 -19.99 16.47
CA LYS A 259 -28.33 -20.25 16.23
C LYS A 259 -28.68 -21.65 16.72
N LEU A 260 -29.90 -21.84 17.23
CA LEU A 260 -30.36 -23.16 17.66
C LEU A 260 -30.17 -24.20 16.54
N GLY A 261 -29.46 -25.29 16.85
CA GLY A 261 -29.13 -26.35 15.90
C GLY A 261 -27.76 -26.21 15.20
N TYR A 262 -27.01 -25.13 15.48
CA TYR A 262 -25.67 -24.90 14.98
C TYR A 262 -24.60 -25.00 16.09
N PRO A 263 -23.35 -25.36 15.75
CA PRO A 263 -22.87 -25.76 14.42
C PRO A 263 -23.46 -27.12 13.97
N GLU A 264 -23.82 -27.21 12.70
CA GLU A 264 -24.39 -28.40 12.06
C GLU A 264 -23.31 -29.19 11.31
N THR A 265 -23.25 -30.50 11.55
CA THR A 265 -22.29 -31.38 10.87
C THR A 265 -22.56 -31.44 9.36
N GLY A 266 -21.52 -31.27 8.54
CA GLY A 266 -21.63 -31.34 7.08
C GLY A 266 -22.13 -30.06 6.39
N LYS A 267 -22.19 -28.92 7.12
CA LYS A 267 -22.50 -27.59 6.56
C LYS A 267 -21.27 -26.72 6.30
N GLY A 268 -20.07 -27.30 6.30
CA GLY A 268 -18.81 -26.57 6.17
C GLY A 268 -18.26 -26.04 7.50
N SER A 269 -17.10 -25.38 7.40
CA SER A 269 -16.27 -25.02 8.57
C SER A 269 -16.17 -23.52 8.83
N CYS A 270 -16.75 -22.68 7.97
CA CYS A 270 -16.61 -21.23 8.07
C CYS A 270 -17.80 -20.62 8.82
N LEU A 271 -17.53 -19.67 9.72
CA LEU A 271 -18.55 -19.03 10.54
C LEU A 271 -19.15 -17.82 9.84
N SER A 272 -20.47 -17.72 9.90
CA SER A 272 -21.22 -16.56 9.40
C SER A 272 -22.23 -16.07 10.43
N LEU A 273 -22.38 -14.76 10.54
CA LEU A 273 -23.46 -14.10 11.26
C LEU A 273 -24.71 -14.06 10.37
N ASP A 274 -25.81 -14.63 10.85
CA ASP A 274 -27.11 -14.57 10.19
C ASP A 274 -27.70 -13.17 10.34
N THR A 275 -27.77 -12.42 9.25
CA THR A 275 -28.29 -11.04 9.21
C THR A 275 -29.79 -10.97 8.92
N SER A 276 -30.46 -12.11 8.80
CA SER A 276 -31.90 -12.16 8.54
C SER A 276 -32.71 -11.79 9.81
N ASN A 277 -33.91 -12.33 9.96
CA ASN A 277 -34.80 -12.04 11.10
C ASN A 277 -34.33 -12.68 12.43
N THR A 278 -33.04 -12.65 12.71
CA THR A 278 -32.41 -13.15 13.94
C THR A 278 -31.71 -12.02 14.70
N ALA A 279 -31.26 -12.28 15.93
CA ALA A 279 -30.44 -11.37 16.72
C ALA A 279 -28.95 -11.36 16.30
N GLY A 280 -28.62 -11.76 15.07
CA GLY A 280 -27.23 -11.93 14.64
C GLY A 280 -26.63 -13.22 15.17
N GLU A 281 -27.43 -14.28 15.19
CA GLU A 281 -27.00 -15.61 15.61
C GLU A 281 -26.07 -16.23 14.55
N TRP A 282 -25.17 -17.12 14.97
CA TRP A 282 -24.13 -17.66 14.11
C TRP A 282 -24.50 -19.01 13.53
N VAL A 283 -24.07 -19.24 12.30
CA VAL A 283 -24.21 -20.50 11.56
C VAL A 283 -22.86 -20.88 10.95
N ASN A 284 -22.60 -22.17 10.79
CA ASN A 284 -21.49 -22.64 9.95
C ASN A 284 -21.96 -22.86 8.51
N SER A 285 -21.14 -22.44 7.56
CA SER A 285 -21.38 -22.53 6.12
C SER A 285 -20.15 -23.05 5.37
N GLU A 286 -20.38 -23.48 4.13
CA GLU A 286 -19.32 -23.85 3.20
C GLU A 286 -18.41 -22.64 2.97
N CYS A 287 -17.10 -22.81 3.13
CA CYS A 287 -16.16 -21.70 3.00
C CYS A 287 -16.14 -21.08 1.59
N GLY A 288 -16.59 -21.83 0.57
CA GLY A 288 -16.75 -21.33 -0.81
C GLY A 288 -18.07 -20.59 -1.07
N SER A 289 -18.89 -20.36 -0.05
CA SER A 289 -20.12 -19.55 -0.18
C SER A 289 -19.80 -18.05 -0.26
N SER A 290 -20.71 -17.27 -0.85
CA SER A 290 -20.52 -15.83 -0.97
C SER A 290 -21.33 -15.08 0.09
N HIS A 291 -20.62 -14.36 0.96
CA HIS A 291 -21.20 -13.53 2.03
C HIS A 291 -20.44 -12.20 2.13
N ALA A 292 -21.07 -11.19 2.74
CA ALA A 292 -20.35 -9.96 3.08
C ALA A 292 -19.27 -10.22 4.13
N ALA A 293 -18.22 -9.41 4.19
CA ALA A 293 -17.14 -9.59 5.16
C ALA A 293 -17.29 -8.62 6.35
N ALA A 294 -17.32 -9.11 7.59
CA ALA A 294 -17.10 -8.25 8.76
C ALA A 294 -15.61 -8.24 9.09
N CYS A 295 -15.00 -7.07 9.08
CA CYS A 295 -13.61 -6.87 9.43
C CYS A 295 -13.51 -6.22 10.81
N VAL A 296 -12.50 -6.61 11.58
CA VAL A 296 -12.08 -5.97 12.83
C VAL A 296 -10.60 -5.60 12.73
N ARG A 297 -10.22 -4.48 13.31
CA ARG A 297 -8.80 -4.11 13.47
C ARG A 297 -8.55 -3.35 14.74
N ASN A 298 -7.31 -3.46 15.23
CA ASN A 298 -6.80 -2.66 16.33
C ASN A 298 -5.90 -1.55 15.76
N PRO A 299 -6.33 -0.28 15.80
CA PRO A 299 -5.57 0.83 15.21
C PRO A 299 -4.21 1.09 15.84
N LYS A 300 -3.98 0.58 17.05
CA LYS A 300 -2.76 0.85 17.83
C LYS A 300 -1.81 -0.33 17.86
N ASN A 301 -2.15 -1.44 17.19
CA ASN A 301 -1.34 -2.65 17.25
C ASN A 301 -0.31 -2.69 16.11
N HIS A 302 0.84 -2.03 16.33
CA HIS A 302 2.02 -2.13 15.47
C HIS A 302 3.00 -3.22 15.92
N ALA A 303 2.54 -4.21 16.70
CA ALA A 303 3.40 -5.27 17.18
C ALA A 303 3.80 -6.23 16.06
N CYS A 304 5.07 -6.64 16.05
CA CYS A 304 5.53 -7.75 15.23
C CYS A 304 4.84 -9.04 15.68
N PRO A 305 4.01 -9.68 14.84
CA PRO A 305 3.25 -10.84 15.27
C PRO A 305 4.17 -12.06 15.41
N GLY A 306 4.13 -12.70 16.58
CA GLY A 306 5.09 -13.74 16.98
C GLY A 306 4.83 -15.16 16.43
N GLY A 307 3.84 -15.35 15.54
CA GLY A 307 3.39 -16.67 15.12
C GLY A 307 2.83 -17.51 16.30
N PRO A 308 2.68 -18.84 16.14
CA PRO A 308 2.94 -19.62 14.94
C PRO A 308 1.95 -19.31 13.81
N TRP A 309 2.44 -19.33 12.57
CA TRP A 309 1.63 -19.08 11.38
C TRP A 309 1.01 -20.37 10.86
N LYS A 310 -0.19 -20.29 10.26
CA LYS A 310 -0.83 -21.41 9.57
C LYS A 310 -0.66 -21.26 8.06
N GLU A 311 -0.52 -22.39 7.37
CA GLU A 311 -0.40 -22.41 5.91
C GLU A 311 -1.62 -21.75 5.26
N GLY A 312 -1.40 -20.93 4.23
CA GLY A 312 -2.46 -20.18 3.56
C GLY A 312 -3.03 -18.99 4.34
N GLN A 313 -2.52 -18.69 5.53
CA GLN A 313 -2.88 -17.48 6.25
C GLN A 313 -2.23 -16.25 5.60
N TYR A 314 -3.03 -15.19 5.45
CA TYR A 314 -2.52 -13.89 5.04
C TYR A 314 -1.85 -13.15 6.19
N ILE A 315 -0.66 -12.64 5.95
CA ILE A 315 0.21 -12.00 6.94
C ILE A 315 0.62 -10.63 6.41
N THR A 316 0.53 -9.59 7.23
CA THR A 316 0.90 -8.22 6.86
C THR A 316 2.07 -7.72 7.71
N SER A 317 2.83 -6.76 7.20
CA SER A 317 3.79 -6.01 8.03
C SER A 317 3.06 -5.26 9.17
N PRO A 318 3.73 -5.01 10.30
CA PRO A 318 3.10 -4.24 11.37
C PRO A 318 2.77 -2.82 10.89
N GLY A 319 1.60 -2.31 11.28
CA GLY A 319 1.07 -1.01 10.86
C GLY A 319 0.56 -0.93 9.42
N PHE A 320 0.57 -2.03 8.65
CA PHE A 320 -0.11 -2.10 7.36
C PHE A 320 -1.61 -1.71 7.48
N PRO A 321 -2.19 -0.95 6.53
CA PRO A 321 -1.57 -0.30 5.37
C PRO A 321 -1.16 1.16 5.61
N PHE A 322 -1.11 1.65 6.85
CA PHE A 322 -0.99 3.08 7.15
C PHE A 322 0.43 3.50 7.57
N ASP A 323 1.12 2.66 8.34
CA ASP A 323 2.42 2.94 8.94
C ASP A 323 3.28 1.67 9.02
N ALA A 324 3.80 1.23 7.87
CA ALA A 324 4.65 0.05 7.81
C ALA A 324 6.09 0.29 8.29
N SER A 325 6.32 1.23 9.20
CA SER A 325 7.67 1.65 9.63
C SER A 325 8.32 0.73 10.66
N PHE A 326 7.64 -0.33 11.10
CA PHE A 326 8.12 -1.22 12.16
C PHE A 326 8.76 -2.50 11.57
N PRO A 327 10.05 -2.77 11.84
CA PRO A 327 10.71 -3.97 11.34
C PRO A 327 10.15 -5.23 11.99
N CYS A 328 10.09 -6.33 11.24
CA CYS A 328 9.56 -7.59 11.74
C CYS A 328 10.10 -8.81 10.97
N ASP A 329 10.38 -9.88 11.70
CA ASP A 329 10.83 -11.17 11.17
C ASP A 329 9.70 -12.20 11.25
N PHE A 330 9.38 -12.81 10.12
CA PHE A 330 8.38 -13.85 9.97
C PHE A 330 9.07 -15.18 9.68
N GLN A 331 8.73 -16.20 10.45
CA GLN A 331 9.37 -17.52 10.38
C GLN A 331 8.35 -18.58 10.02
N PHE A 332 8.62 -19.31 8.94
CA PHE A 332 7.76 -20.37 8.42
C PHE A 332 8.46 -21.72 8.48
N THR A 333 7.73 -22.74 8.95
CA THR A 333 8.15 -24.14 8.88
C THR A 333 7.08 -24.96 8.19
N VAL A 334 7.50 -25.84 7.29
CA VAL A 334 6.65 -26.87 6.69
C VAL A 334 7.18 -28.26 7.04
N ALA A 335 6.37 -29.29 6.74
CA ALA A 335 6.73 -30.69 7.00
C ALA A 335 8.09 -31.08 6.40
N PHE A 336 8.77 -32.05 7.02
CA PHE A 336 10.05 -32.54 6.52
C PHE A 336 9.91 -33.10 5.10
N GLY A 337 10.88 -32.79 4.23
CA GLY A 337 10.86 -33.16 2.81
C GLY A 337 10.02 -32.24 1.91
N LYS A 338 9.33 -31.24 2.48
CA LYS A 338 8.68 -30.14 1.74
C LYS A 338 9.55 -28.90 1.73
N ARG A 339 9.26 -27.99 0.80
CA ARG A 339 9.87 -26.66 0.72
C ARG A 339 8.86 -25.58 1.04
N VAL A 340 9.33 -24.45 1.56
CA VAL A 340 8.48 -23.30 1.81
C VAL A 340 8.41 -22.47 0.54
N GLU A 341 7.19 -22.17 0.14
CA GLU A 341 6.85 -21.21 -0.89
C GLU A 341 6.17 -20.01 -0.23
N VAL A 342 6.70 -18.80 -0.44
CA VAL A 342 6.06 -17.55 -0.02
C VAL A 342 5.59 -16.80 -1.26
N GLU A 343 4.32 -16.44 -1.27
CA GLU A 343 3.75 -15.51 -2.23
C GLU A 343 3.72 -14.11 -1.61
N VAL A 344 4.43 -13.18 -2.22
CA VAL A 344 4.27 -11.75 -1.98
C VAL A 344 3.06 -11.28 -2.78
N ILE A 345 1.91 -11.24 -2.12
CA ILE A 345 0.63 -10.82 -2.72
C ILE A 345 0.73 -9.34 -3.07
N PHE A 346 1.26 -8.56 -2.13
CA PHE A 346 1.42 -7.13 -2.26
C PHE A 346 2.67 -6.68 -1.48
N LEU A 347 3.45 -5.79 -2.07
CA LEU A 347 4.53 -5.07 -1.42
C LEU A 347 4.53 -3.64 -1.96
N GLU A 348 4.59 -2.70 -1.05
CA GLU A 348 4.90 -1.30 -1.29
C GLU A 348 5.98 -0.89 -0.30
N ALA A 349 7.16 -0.63 -0.83
CA ALA A 349 8.37 -0.34 -0.08
C ALA A 349 9.13 0.79 -0.79
N ASN A 350 9.62 1.78 -0.05
CA ASN A 350 10.43 2.85 -0.63
C ASN A 350 11.72 2.26 -1.21
N SER A 351 11.95 2.41 -2.53
CA SER A 351 13.08 1.75 -3.22
C SER A 351 14.46 2.15 -2.72
N CYS A 352 14.57 3.29 -2.02
CA CYS A 352 15.83 3.75 -1.46
C CYS A 352 16.40 2.83 -0.37
N CYS A 353 15.53 2.19 0.39
CA CYS A 353 15.81 2.04 1.81
C CYS A 353 14.95 0.96 2.48
N ASP A 354 13.68 0.77 2.09
CA ASP A 354 12.86 -0.32 2.62
C ASP A 354 13.17 -1.62 1.88
N GLN A 355 13.32 -2.71 2.63
CA GLN A 355 13.63 -4.03 2.05
C GLN A 355 12.75 -5.12 2.62
N LEU A 356 12.33 -6.02 1.74
CA LEU A 356 11.79 -7.32 2.09
C LEU A 356 12.82 -8.39 1.73
N VAL A 357 13.45 -8.97 2.75
CA VAL A 357 14.52 -9.96 2.56
C VAL A 357 14.01 -11.35 2.89
N ILE A 358 14.14 -12.27 1.94
CA ILE A 358 13.68 -13.65 2.05
C ILE A 358 14.90 -14.56 2.14
N TYR A 359 14.99 -15.33 3.22
CA TYR A 359 16.10 -16.24 3.52
C TYR A 359 15.67 -17.71 3.46
N ASP A 360 16.55 -18.55 2.92
CA ASP A 360 16.41 -20.00 2.80
C ASP A 360 16.69 -20.75 4.13
N SER A 361 16.49 -20.10 5.28
CA SER A 361 16.56 -20.70 6.63
C SER A 361 16.22 -19.67 7.72
N PHE A 362 15.96 -20.14 8.94
CA PHE A 362 15.73 -19.28 10.11
C PHE A 362 16.93 -18.48 10.58
N ASN A 363 18.13 -19.05 10.53
CA ASN A 363 19.31 -18.44 11.11
C ASN A 363 19.88 -17.27 10.28
N GLY A 364 19.23 -16.93 9.15
CA GLY A 364 19.81 -16.08 8.14
C GLY A 364 20.95 -16.80 7.42
N GLY A 365 21.31 -16.33 6.22
CA GLY A 365 22.34 -16.95 5.40
C GLY A 365 22.04 -16.76 3.93
N ASN A 366 21.58 -17.82 3.26
CA ASN A 366 21.26 -17.78 1.83
C ASN A 366 20.03 -16.89 1.58
N ILE A 367 20.24 -15.77 0.91
CA ILE A 367 19.16 -14.88 0.45
C ILE A 367 18.54 -15.49 -0.80
N VAL A 368 17.25 -15.81 -0.72
CA VAL A 368 16.40 -16.20 -1.86
C VAL A 368 16.08 -14.97 -2.70
N ALA A 369 15.72 -13.88 -2.03
CA ALA A 369 15.46 -12.58 -2.66
C ALA A 369 15.66 -11.43 -1.68
N ASN A 370 16.11 -10.29 -2.20
CA ASN A 370 16.03 -9.00 -1.53
C ASN A 370 15.26 -8.10 -2.47
N VAL A 371 14.06 -7.66 -2.06
CA VAL A 371 13.15 -6.92 -2.92
C VAL A 371 12.64 -5.64 -2.27
N THR A 372 12.32 -4.66 -3.11
CA THR A 372 11.82 -3.33 -2.73
C THR A 372 10.92 -2.79 -3.85
N GLY A 373 10.37 -1.59 -3.68
CA GLY A 373 9.43 -0.97 -4.62
C GLY A 373 8.04 -1.60 -4.55
N GLU A 374 7.33 -1.54 -5.68
CA GLU A 374 6.01 -2.16 -5.83
C GLU A 374 6.11 -3.58 -6.41
N ILE A 375 5.61 -4.58 -5.67
CA ILE A 375 5.55 -5.97 -6.15
C ILE A 375 4.14 -6.53 -5.90
N GLN A 376 3.65 -7.29 -6.87
CA GLN A 376 2.37 -7.98 -6.77
C GLN A 376 2.49 -9.43 -7.26
N ASN A 377 1.84 -10.34 -6.54
CA ASN A 377 1.69 -11.77 -6.87
C ASN A 377 3.00 -12.46 -7.29
N LYS A 378 4.09 -12.22 -6.54
CA LYS A 378 5.40 -12.80 -6.84
C LYS A 378 5.76 -13.90 -5.84
N VAL A 379 6.18 -15.05 -6.37
CA VAL A 379 6.43 -16.25 -5.58
C VAL A 379 7.93 -16.51 -5.42
N TYR A 380 8.33 -16.86 -4.20
CA TYR A 380 9.70 -17.21 -3.82
C TYR A 380 9.70 -18.55 -3.10
N LYS A 381 10.70 -19.39 -3.37
CA LYS A 381 10.78 -20.75 -2.82
C LYS A 381 12.14 -20.99 -2.20
N THR A 382 12.18 -21.73 -1.09
CA THR A 382 13.44 -22.28 -0.57
C THR A 382 14.08 -23.23 -1.58
N ARG A 383 15.41 -23.35 -1.57
CA ARG A 383 16.10 -24.29 -2.47
C ARG A 383 15.94 -25.72 -1.97
N SER A 384 16.26 -25.93 -0.70
CA SER A 384 16.25 -27.24 -0.05
C SER A 384 15.74 -27.23 1.39
N SER A 385 15.61 -26.05 2.02
CA SER A 385 15.14 -25.95 3.40
C SER A 385 13.62 -26.12 3.50
N ASN A 386 13.16 -26.78 4.56
CA ASN A 386 11.75 -26.79 4.97
C ASN A 386 11.41 -25.60 5.91
N THR A 387 12.33 -24.64 6.04
CA THR A 387 12.18 -23.42 6.83
C THR A 387 12.55 -22.19 6.01
N MET A 388 11.84 -21.08 6.23
CA MET A 388 12.09 -19.79 5.57
C MET A 388 11.94 -18.67 6.60
N LYS A 389 12.81 -17.66 6.49
CA LYS A 389 12.64 -16.39 7.21
C LYS A 389 12.34 -15.28 6.20
N VAL A 390 11.33 -14.49 6.46
CA VAL A 390 11.00 -13.27 5.70
C VAL A 390 11.16 -12.09 6.64
N SER A 391 12.02 -11.14 6.29
CA SER A 391 12.35 -9.98 7.11
C SER A 391 11.86 -8.72 6.43
N TRP A 392 10.90 -8.04 7.06
CA TRP A 392 10.49 -6.68 6.71
C TRP A 392 11.42 -5.71 7.41
N MET A 393 12.17 -4.95 6.61
CA MET A 393 13.23 -4.04 7.04
C MET A 393 12.95 -2.64 6.49
N PRO A 394 12.02 -1.87 7.08
CA PRO A 394 11.80 -0.48 6.71
C PRO A 394 12.95 0.40 7.23
N ASP A 395 13.37 1.36 6.43
CA ASP A 395 14.37 2.37 6.79
C ASP A 395 13.98 3.74 6.20
N GLY A 396 13.70 4.73 7.04
CA GLY A 396 13.24 6.04 6.60
C GLY A 396 11.88 6.47 7.14
N GLY A 397 11.12 5.56 7.77
CA GLY A 397 9.97 5.91 8.62
C GLY A 397 8.80 6.62 7.94
N VAL A 398 8.55 6.34 6.66
CA VAL A 398 7.53 7.06 5.87
C VAL A 398 6.48 6.14 5.25
N ASN A 399 5.25 6.66 5.25
CA ASN A 399 3.98 6.19 4.68
C ASN A 399 4.11 5.34 3.39
N VAL A 400 4.49 4.09 3.53
CA VAL A 400 4.18 3.05 2.55
C VAL A 400 3.22 2.06 3.19
N ARG A 401 2.43 1.41 2.36
CA ARG A 401 1.50 0.38 2.86
C ARG A 401 2.22 -0.79 3.50
N GLY A 402 3.44 -1.12 3.06
CA GLY A 402 4.20 -2.28 3.52
C GLY A 402 3.88 -3.53 2.73
N MET A 403 3.85 -4.69 3.39
CA MET A 403 3.68 -5.98 2.70
C MET A 403 2.46 -6.77 3.16
N MET A 404 1.98 -7.62 2.25
CA MET A 404 1.05 -8.71 2.51
C MET A 404 1.57 -9.97 1.81
N ILE A 405 1.71 -11.05 2.58
CA ILE A 405 2.26 -12.33 2.13
C ILE A 405 1.37 -13.50 2.55
N THR A 406 1.51 -14.62 1.87
CA THR A 406 1.01 -15.95 2.32
C THR A 406 2.11 -16.98 2.07
N TYR A 407 2.02 -18.13 2.72
CA TYR A 407 2.98 -19.21 2.53
C TYR A 407 2.32 -20.59 2.41
N HIS A 408 2.97 -21.47 1.64
CA HIS A 408 2.52 -22.81 1.29
C HIS A 408 3.67 -23.83 1.33
N ALA A 409 3.31 -25.09 1.59
CA ALA A 409 4.22 -26.22 1.48
C ALA A 409 4.18 -26.78 0.06
N VAL A 410 5.34 -26.92 -0.59
CA VAL A 410 5.47 -27.49 -1.94
C VAL A 410 6.31 -28.76 -1.97
#